data_AF-A0AAD6ZSD0-F1
#
_entry.id   AF-A0AAD6ZSD0-F1
#
_cell.length_a   1.000
_cell.length_b   1.000
_cell.length_c   1.000
_cell.angle_alpha   90.00
_cell.angle_beta   90.00
_cell.angle_gamma   90.00
#
_symmetry.space_group_name_H-M   'P 1'
#
loop_
_entity.id
_entity.type
_entity.pdbx_description
1 polymer ?
#
loop_
_entity_poly.entity_id
_entity_poly.type
_entity_poly.pdbx_seq_one_letter_code
_entity_poly.pdbx_strand_id
1 'polypeptide(L)'
;ACWDGKNLDSADHTAFLSGLDNGACPTGFVYMMKAMFFEITWNVGDFSGCWNSSVDKWPFIYSTGDPTGFSWHGDFQNGWDTTSLQNTIDPCNNLNDQTGQGIFLTVKTAALSNQCKINSAVNEVINGTLTKLPGCNLLEFGPQDATIFTDANCPSS
;
A
#
# COMPACT_ATOMS: atom_id res chain seq x y z
N ALA A 1 1.21 -12.87 -12.91
CA ALA A 1 1.55 -12.81 -14.34
C ALA A 1 2.72 -13.76 -14.64
N CYS A 2 2.86 -14.20 -15.89
CA CYS A 2 3.90 -15.11 -16.36
C CYS A 2 4.68 -14.50 -17.52
N TRP A 3 5.96 -14.82 -17.60
CA TRP A 3 6.91 -14.33 -18.60
C TRP A 3 7.52 -15.48 -19.40
N ASP A 4 7.87 -15.23 -20.66
CA ASP A 4 8.42 -16.22 -21.59
C ASP A 4 9.95 -16.36 -21.53
N GLY A 5 10.62 -15.52 -20.73
CA GLY A 5 12.07 -15.55 -20.59
C GLY A 5 12.83 -14.77 -21.66
N LYS A 6 12.13 -14.13 -22.60
CA LYS A 6 12.73 -13.56 -23.81
C LYS A 6 12.27 -12.14 -24.11
N ASN A 7 10.96 -11.91 -24.12
CA ASN A 7 10.38 -10.64 -24.58
C ASN A 7 10.11 -9.74 -23.38
N LEU A 8 10.86 -8.64 -23.24
CA LEU A 8 10.72 -7.72 -22.10
C LEU A 8 9.68 -6.62 -22.34
N ASP A 9 9.63 -6.06 -23.56
CA ASP A 9 8.88 -4.82 -23.86
C ASP A 9 7.83 -4.99 -24.97
N SER A 10 7.49 -6.22 -25.37
CA SER A 10 6.42 -6.44 -26.36
C SER A 10 5.04 -6.12 -25.76
N ALA A 11 4.05 -5.84 -26.61
CA ALA A 11 2.68 -5.57 -26.14
C ALA A 11 2.08 -6.74 -25.32
N ASP A 12 2.60 -7.94 -25.52
CA ASP A 12 2.20 -9.21 -24.92
C ASP A 12 3.33 -9.87 -24.08
N HIS A 13 4.27 -9.07 -23.57
CA HIS A 13 5.41 -9.56 -22.79
C HIS A 13 5.01 -10.33 -21.52
N THR A 14 3.74 -10.27 -21.08
CA THR A 14 3.24 -11.12 -19.99
C THR A 14 1.93 -11.80 -20.35
N ALA A 15 1.70 -12.96 -19.72
CA ALA A 15 0.43 -13.66 -19.76
C ALA A 15 -0.17 -13.82 -18.36
N PHE A 16 -1.50 -13.94 -18.29
CA PHE A 16 -2.22 -14.14 -17.04
C PHE A 16 -2.15 -15.59 -16.56
N LEU A 17 -2.17 -15.76 -15.24
CA LEU A 17 -2.32 -17.08 -14.61
C LEU A 17 -3.73 -17.62 -14.86
N SER A 18 -3.92 -18.93 -14.69
CA SER A 18 -5.24 -19.57 -14.78
C SER A 18 -6.25 -19.15 -13.69
N GLY A 19 -5.79 -18.44 -12.65
CA GLY A 19 -6.60 -17.89 -11.57
C GLY A 19 -6.13 -16.49 -11.19
N LEU A 20 -6.80 -15.88 -10.20
CA LEU A 20 -6.58 -14.48 -9.81
C LEU A 20 -5.24 -14.30 -9.06
N ASP A 21 -5.11 -14.94 -7.89
CA ASP A 21 -3.91 -14.82 -7.04
C ASP A 21 -2.99 -16.04 -7.14
N ASN A 22 -3.47 -17.12 -7.77
CA ASN A 22 -2.80 -18.40 -7.91
C ASN A 22 -3.15 -19.03 -9.26
N GLY A 23 -2.38 -20.02 -9.70
CA GLY A 23 -2.70 -20.80 -10.91
C GLY A 23 -1.47 -21.27 -11.66
N ALA A 24 -1.72 -21.86 -12.83
CA ALA A 24 -0.66 -22.26 -13.75
C ALA A 24 -0.42 -21.16 -14.79
N CYS A 25 0.83 -21.05 -15.23
CA CYS A 25 1.15 -20.26 -16.40
C CYS A 25 0.66 -20.95 -17.67
N PRO A 26 0.21 -20.18 -18.68
CA PRO A 26 -0.16 -20.74 -19.97
C PRO A 26 1.07 -21.27 -20.72
N THR A 27 0.84 -22.18 -21.67
CA THR A 27 1.91 -22.73 -22.52
C THR A 27 2.69 -21.60 -23.20
N GLY A 28 4.03 -21.67 -23.14
CA GLY A 28 4.93 -20.66 -23.70
C GLY A 28 5.43 -19.62 -22.70
N PHE A 29 4.78 -19.48 -21.54
CA PHE A 29 5.20 -18.57 -20.47
C PHE A 29 5.63 -19.38 -19.25
N VAL A 30 6.93 -19.60 -19.08
CA VAL A 30 7.44 -20.58 -18.10
C VAL A 30 7.88 -19.95 -16.77
N TYR A 31 7.99 -18.62 -16.70
CA TYR A 31 8.42 -17.92 -15.50
C TYR A 31 7.24 -17.23 -14.83
N MET A 32 6.79 -17.78 -13.69
CA MET A 32 5.82 -17.08 -12.85
C MET A 32 6.52 -15.91 -12.13
N MET A 33 6.06 -14.70 -12.38
CA MET A 33 6.57 -13.50 -11.71
C MET A 33 6.06 -13.46 -10.27
N LYS A 34 6.92 -13.06 -9.34
CA LYS A 34 6.50 -12.83 -7.95
C LYS A 34 5.67 -11.55 -7.89
N ALA A 35 4.48 -11.65 -7.32
CA ALA A 35 3.58 -10.51 -7.13
C ALA A 35 3.86 -9.83 -5.79
N MET A 36 3.71 -8.51 -5.76
CA MET A 36 3.60 -7.75 -4.53
C MET A 36 2.13 -7.45 -4.31
N PHE A 37 1.66 -7.72 -3.10
CA PHE A 37 0.28 -7.46 -2.71
C PHE A 37 0.29 -6.51 -1.51
N PHE A 38 -0.42 -5.39 -1.65
CA PHE A 38 -0.58 -4.40 -0.59
C PHE A 38 -2.04 -4.38 -0.19
N GLU A 39 -2.32 -4.75 1.05
CA GLU A 39 -3.65 -4.66 1.63
C GLU A 39 -3.60 -3.66 2.80
N ILE A 40 -4.46 -2.64 2.73
CA ILE A 40 -4.59 -1.63 3.77
C ILE A 40 -6.05 -1.57 4.16
N THR A 41 -6.31 -1.89 5.43
CA THR A 41 -7.65 -1.99 5.98
C THR A 41 -7.84 -0.96 7.07
N TRP A 42 -8.92 -0.18 6.96
CA TRP A 42 -9.35 0.74 8.00
C TRP A 42 -10.60 0.20 8.68
N ASN A 43 -10.56 0.04 10.00
CA ASN A 43 -11.76 -0.29 10.77
C ASN A 43 -12.59 0.98 10.99
N VAL A 44 -13.66 1.12 10.19
CA VAL A 44 -14.62 2.23 10.30
C VAL A 44 -15.89 1.86 11.08
N GLY A 45 -16.00 0.62 11.57
CA GLY A 45 -17.20 0.11 12.23
C GLY A 45 -17.59 0.88 13.49
N ASP A 46 -16.59 1.35 14.24
CA ASP A 46 -16.77 2.13 15.47
C ASP A 46 -17.45 3.49 15.23
N PHE A 47 -17.48 3.96 13.97
CA PHE A 47 -18.10 5.23 13.56
C PHE A 47 -19.47 5.05 12.89
N SER A 48 -20.00 3.83 12.83
CA SER A 48 -21.28 3.53 12.17
C SER A 48 -22.47 4.31 12.72
N GLY A 49 -22.42 4.75 13.99
CA GLY A 49 -23.44 5.60 14.61
C GLY A 49 -23.23 7.11 14.43
N CYS A 50 -22.12 7.53 13.81
CA CYS A 50 -21.74 8.94 13.67
C CYS A 50 -22.17 9.56 12.33
N TRP A 51 -22.80 8.78 11.45
CA TRP A 51 -23.14 9.18 10.09
C TRP A 51 -24.35 8.39 9.61
N ASN A 52 -25.30 9.04 8.93
CA ASN A 52 -26.44 8.38 8.30
C ASN A 52 -26.20 8.22 6.80
N SER A 53 -25.84 7.00 6.39
CA SER A 53 -25.55 6.66 4.99
C SER A 53 -26.66 6.90 3.98
N SER A 54 -27.90 7.07 4.44
CA SER A 54 -29.05 7.33 3.56
C SER A 54 -29.22 8.80 3.20
N VAL A 55 -28.58 9.72 3.94
CA VAL A 55 -28.74 11.18 3.75
C VAL A 55 -27.41 11.93 3.72
N ASP A 56 -26.41 11.44 4.44
CA ASP A 56 -25.10 12.07 4.57
C ASP A 56 -24.11 11.49 3.56
N LYS A 57 -23.20 12.33 3.08
CA LYS A 57 -22.08 11.88 2.24
C LYS A 57 -21.09 11.03 3.04
N TRP A 58 -20.32 10.20 2.33
CA TRP A 58 -19.24 9.41 2.90
C TRP A 58 -18.27 10.32 3.70
N PRO A 59 -18.06 10.05 5.01
CA PRO A 59 -17.38 11.00 5.89
C PRO A 59 -15.85 10.78 6.00
N PHE A 60 -15.33 9.66 5.47
CA PHE A 60 -13.91 9.32 5.59
C PHE A 60 -13.12 9.83 4.38
N ILE A 61 -12.05 10.56 4.68
CA ILE A 61 -11.18 11.23 3.72
C ILE A 61 -9.72 11.00 4.12
N TYR A 62 -8.79 11.14 3.17
CA TYR A 62 -7.37 11.13 3.51
C TYR A 62 -6.94 12.47 4.14
N SER A 63 -5.97 12.41 5.05
CA SER A 63 -5.40 13.61 5.69
C SER A 63 -4.68 14.55 4.72
N THR A 64 -4.45 14.11 3.49
CA THR A 64 -3.98 14.91 2.35
C THR A 64 -5.03 15.91 1.84
N GLY A 65 -6.25 15.91 2.40
CA GLY A 65 -7.32 16.81 1.97
C GLY A 65 -8.09 16.31 0.75
N ASP A 66 -7.81 15.10 0.31
CA ASP A 66 -8.39 14.50 -0.89
C ASP A 66 -9.65 13.67 -0.54
N PRO A 67 -10.84 14.10 -0.99
CA PRO A 67 -12.09 13.37 -0.82
C PRO A 67 -12.38 12.39 -1.97
N THR A 68 -11.57 12.35 -3.03
CA THR A 68 -11.75 11.48 -4.20
C THR A 68 -10.96 10.18 -4.11
N GLY A 69 -9.88 10.18 -3.32
CA GLY A 69 -8.99 9.03 -3.10
C GLY A 69 -7.85 8.91 -4.11
N PHE A 70 -7.68 9.88 -5.02
CA PHE A 70 -6.62 9.85 -6.05
C PHE A 70 -5.23 10.24 -5.53
N SER A 71 -5.14 10.84 -4.35
CA SER A 71 -3.88 11.15 -3.67
C SER A 71 -3.20 9.92 -3.09
N TRP A 72 -3.94 8.81 -2.94
CA TRP A 72 -3.38 7.58 -2.39
C TRP A 72 -2.53 6.87 -3.45
N HIS A 73 -1.25 6.68 -3.11
CA HIS A 73 -0.30 5.89 -3.87
C HIS A 73 0.54 5.07 -2.90
N GLY A 74 1.17 4.03 -3.43
CA GLY A 74 2.12 3.21 -2.70
C GLY A 74 3.40 3.09 -3.51
N ASP A 75 4.52 3.42 -2.87
CA ASP A 75 5.84 3.20 -3.44
C ASP A 75 6.42 1.89 -2.93
N PHE A 76 7.05 1.15 -3.82
CA PHE A 76 7.86 0.00 -3.45
C PHE A 76 9.33 0.30 -3.69
N GLN A 77 10.14 0.14 -2.65
CA GLN A 77 11.59 0.22 -2.74
C GLN A 77 12.22 -1.09 -2.27
N ASN A 78 13.04 -1.69 -3.14
CA ASN A 78 13.79 -2.89 -2.83
C ASN A 78 15.26 -2.54 -2.50
N GLY A 79 15.69 -2.85 -1.29
CA GLY A 79 17.09 -2.73 -0.85
C GLY A 79 17.78 -4.06 -0.60
N TRP A 80 17.19 -5.18 -1.02
CA TRP A 80 17.74 -6.51 -0.78
C TRP A 80 18.98 -6.78 -1.64
N ASP A 81 19.96 -7.46 -1.04
CA ASP A 81 21.02 -8.11 -1.81
C ASP A 81 20.41 -9.16 -2.75
N THR A 82 20.76 -9.08 -4.04
CA THR A 82 20.11 -9.88 -5.08
C THR A 82 20.35 -11.37 -4.91
N THR A 83 21.54 -11.76 -4.44
CA THR A 83 21.86 -13.16 -4.17
C THR A 83 21.05 -13.70 -3.01
N SER A 84 20.93 -12.93 -1.93
CA SER A 84 20.13 -13.28 -0.76
C SER A 84 18.64 -13.40 -1.10
N LEU A 85 18.13 -12.47 -1.93
CA LEU A 85 16.75 -12.50 -2.41
C LEU A 85 16.49 -13.73 -3.30
N GLN A 86 17.38 -14.03 -4.24
CA GLN A 86 17.23 -15.19 -5.14
C GLN A 86 17.28 -16.51 -4.36
N ASN A 87 18.24 -16.66 -3.46
CA ASN A 87 18.37 -17.85 -2.60
C ASN A 87 17.15 -18.07 -1.71
N THR A 88 16.39 -17.01 -1.41
CA THR A 88 15.12 -17.11 -0.69
C THR A 88 13.97 -17.48 -1.62
N ILE A 89 13.90 -16.87 -2.80
CA ILE A 89 12.79 -17.03 -3.76
C ILE A 89 12.76 -18.43 -4.39
N ASP A 90 13.92 -18.95 -4.80
CA ASP A 90 14.03 -20.23 -5.52
C ASP A 90 13.46 -21.43 -4.76
N PRO A 91 13.80 -21.64 -3.46
CA PRO A 91 13.23 -22.72 -2.67
C PRO A 91 11.87 -22.37 -2.06
N CYS A 92 11.34 -21.15 -2.28
CA CYS A 92 10.09 -20.72 -1.65
C CYS A 92 8.89 -21.48 -2.25
N ASN A 93 8.51 -22.55 -1.56
CA ASN A 93 7.36 -23.39 -1.85
C ASN A 93 6.42 -23.48 -0.62
N ASN A 94 6.20 -22.36 0.05
CA ASN A 94 5.37 -22.32 1.25
C ASN A 94 3.90 -22.56 0.88
N LEU A 95 3.34 -23.66 1.40
CA LEU A 95 1.93 -24.02 1.26
C LEU A 95 1.02 -23.29 2.26
N ASN A 96 1.59 -22.48 3.15
CA ASN A 96 0.87 -21.70 4.15
C ASN A 96 1.31 -20.23 4.10
N ASP A 97 0.45 -19.34 4.61
CA ASP A 97 0.67 -17.88 4.62
C ASP A 97 1.85 -17.45 5.50
N GLN A 98 2.45 -18.37 6.25
CA GLN A 98 3.64 -18.11 7.06
C GLN A 98 4.90 -18.23 6.18
N THR A 99 5.20 -17.17 5.45
CA THR A 99 6.35 -17.06 4.53
C THR A 99 7.73 -17.09 5.19
N GLY A 100 7.81 -17.50 6.45
CA GLY A 100 8.98 -17.39 7.30
C GLY A 100 9.77 -18.66 7.59
N GLN A 101 9.28 -19.83 7.19
CA GLN A 101 9.92 -21.11 7.53
C GLN A 101 11.10 -21.48 6.60
N GLY A 102 11.61 -20.50 5.85
CA GLY A 102 12.72 -20.67 4.92
C GLY A 102 14.07 -20.73 5.63
N ILE A 103 15.00 -21.47 5.03
CA ILE A 103 16.37 -21.69 5.54
C ILE A 103 17.22 -20.41 5.51
N PHE A 104 16.83 -19.43 4.69
CA PHE A 104 17.65 -18.26 4.35
C PHE A 104 17.25 -16.98 5.08
N LEU A 105 16.04 -16.90 5.65
CA LEU A 105 15.56 -15.72 6.37
C LEU A 105 15.30 -16.02 7.84
N THR A 106 15.69 -15.10 8.71
CA THR A 106 15.27 -15.12 10.11
C THR A 106 14.06 -14.22 10.30
N VAL A 107 12.87 -14.81 10.45
CA VAL A 107 11.66 -14.04 10.74
C VAL A 107 11.71 -13.45 12.14
N LYS A 108 11.41 -12.16 12.24
CA LYS A 108 11.27 -11.44 13.50
C LYS A 108 9.81 -11.46 13.92
N THR A 109 9.57 -11.52 15.23
CA THR A 109 8.21 -11.49 15.77
C THR A 109 7.55 -10.15 15.48
N ALA A 110 6.22 -10.14 15.32
CA ALA A 110 5.46 -8.89 15.18
C ALA A 110 5.75 -7.91 16.33
N ALA A 111 5.92 -8.42 17.55
CA ALA A 111 6.26 -7.61 18.72
C ALA A 111 7.60 -6.89 18.58
N LEU A 112 8.63 -7.55 18.02
CA LEU A 112 9.93 -6.93 17.75
C LEU A 112 9.84 -5.95 16.58
N SER A 113 9.17 -6.34 15.49
CA SER A 113 8.98 -5.46 14.32
C SER A 113 8.25 -4.16 14.69
N ASN A 114 7.25 -4.23 15.59
CA ASN A 114 6.50 -3.07 16.07
C ASN A 114 7.33 -2.10 16.94
N GLN A 115 8.53 -2.50 17.37
CA GLN A 115 9.47 -1.62 18.08
C GLN A 115 10.31 -0.77 17.12
N CYS A 116 10.43 -1.17 15.84
CA CYS A 116 11.15 -0.43 14.82
C CYS A 116 10.33 0.80 14.40
N LYS A 117 10.51 1.90 15.14
CA LYS A 117 9.84 3.18 14.89
C LYS A 117 10.86 4.25 14.52
N ILE A 118 10.52 5.03 13.51
CA ILE A 118 11.22 6.28 13.20
C ILE A 118 10.47 7.40 13.92
N ASN A 119 11.20 8.32 14.56
CA ASN A 119 10.58 9.49 15.16
C ASN A 119 9.92 10.33 14.06
N SER A 120 8.78 10.96 14.38
CA SER A 120 8.17 11.89 13.43
C SER A 120 9.18 12.95 13.02
N ALA A 121 9.35 13.14 11.72
CA ALA A 121 10.17 14.23 11.17
C ALA A 121 9.48 15.58 11.30
N VAL A 122 8.15 15.58 11.50
CA VAL A 122 7.31 16.78 11.59
C VAL A 122 6.70 16.87 12.99
N ASN A 123 6.82 18.03 13.63
CA ASN A 123 6.22 18.30 14.92
C ASN A 123 4.79 18.82 14.75
N GLU A 124 3.82 17.91 14.63
CA GLU A 124 2.41 18.22 14.41
C GLU A 124 1.49 17.33 15.26
N VAL A 125 0.33 17.89 15.65
CA VAL A 125 -0.72 17.14 16.35
C VAL A 125 -1.57 16.39 15.32
N ILE A 126 -1.41 15.06 15.29
CA ILE A 126 -2.10 14.17 14.32
C ILE A 126 -3.18 13.28 14.95
N ASN A 127 -3.40 13.38 16.25
CA ASN A 127 -4.31 12.52 17.00
C ASN A 127 -5.42 13.32 17.70
N GLY A 128 -6.56 12.67 17.93
CA GLY A 128 -7.71 13.25 18.63
C GLY A 128 -8.63 14.05 17.71
N THR A 129 -9.47 14.89 18.31
CA THR A 129 -10.36 15.79 17.56
C THR A 129 -9.57 17.02 17.12
N LEU A 130 -9.39 17.18 15.81
CA LEU A 130 -8.67 18.29 15.22
C LEU A 130 -9.67 19.28 14.60
N THR A 131 -9.35 20.57 14.65
CA THR A 131 -10.16 21.61 13.99
C THR A 131 -9.86 21.74 12.50
N LYS A 132 -8.77 21.12 12.04
CA LYS A 132 -8.31 21.07 10.65
C LYS A 132 -7.52 19.79 10.40
N LEU A 133 -7.35 19.40 9.13
CA LEU A 133 -6.51 18.24 8.80
C LEU A 133 -5.03 18.55 9.08
N PRO A 134 -4.24 17.52 9.44
CA PRO A 134 -2.78 17.64 9.50
C PRO A 134 -2.19 18.18 8.21
N GLY A 135 -1.08 18.91 8.29
CA GLY A 135 -0.39 19.59 7.19
C GLY A 135 -1.08 20.86 6.70
N CYS A 136 -2.14 21.33 7.36
CA CYS A 136 -3.05 22.35 6.82
C CYS A 136 -3.64 21.96 5.44
N ASN A 137 -3.95 20.69 5.25
CA ASN A 137 -4.57 20.25 4.01
C ASN A 137 -6.06 20.62 4.03
N LEU A 138 -6.49 21.47 3.10
CA LEU A 138 -7.92 21.76 2.92
C LEU A 138 -8.59 20.65 2.12
N LEU A 139 -9.92 20.57 2.26
CA LEU A 139 -10.70 19.70 1.40
C LEU A 139 -10.79 20.25 -0.01
N GLU A 140 -10.22 19.53 -0.97
CA GLU A 140 -10.19 19.92 -2.37
C GLU A 140 -10.78 18.82 -3.25
N PHE A 141 -11.98 19.06 -3.79
CA PHE A 141 -12.74 18.07 -4.57
C PHE A 141 -12.32 17.99 -6.05
N GLY A 142 -11.33 18.79 -6.45
CA GLY A 142 -10.87 18.89 -7.83
C GLY A 142 -11.92 19.49 -8.79
N PRO A 143 -11.67 19.42 -10.11
CA PRO A 143 -10.55 18.77 -10.78
C PRO A 143 -9.26 19.62 -10.86
N GLN A 144 -9.23 20.78 -10.22
CA GLN A 144 -8.06 21.64 -10.20
C GLN A 144 -6.94 21.02 -9.36
N ASP A 145 -5.70 21.45 -9.62
CA ASP A 145 -4.54 21.08 -8.81
C ASP A 145 -4.73 21.50 -7.35
N ALA A 146 -4.23 20.67 -6.44
CA ALA A 146 -4.32 20.94 -5.01
C ALA A 146 -3.54 22.20 -4.62
N THR A 147 -4.10 23.02 -3.73
CA THR A 147 -3.43 24.22 -3.21
C THR A 147 -2.53 23.86 -2.03
N ILE A 148 -1.25 24.22 -2.13
CA ILE A 148 -0.29 23.97 -1.04
C ILE A 148 -0.40 25.07 0.01
N PHE A 149 -0.72 24.68 1.24
CA PHE A 149 -0.66 25.54 2.42
C PHE A 149 0.56 25.22 3.28
N THR A 150 0.98 26.21 4.05
CA THR A 150 1.97 26.13 5.11
C THR A 150 1.30 26.55 6.41
N ASP A 151 1.95 26.27 7.55
CA ASP A 151 1.45 26.75 8.84
C ASP A 151 1.25 28.27 8.90
N ALA A 152 2.06 29.03 8.16
CA ALA A 152 2.03 30.49 8.16
C ALA A 152 0.83 31.10 7.40
N ASN A 153 0.25 30.38 6.43
CA ASN A 153 -0.85 30.85 5.61
C ASN A 153 -2.08 29.92 5.68
N CYS A 154 -2.16 29.12 6.73
CA CYS A 154 -3.25 28.18 6.93
C CYS A 154 -4.58 28.90 7.17
N PRO A 155 -5.62 28.70 6.34
CA PRO A 155 -6.91 29.35 6.53
C PRO A 155 -7.58 28.93 7.84
N SER A 156 -8.36 29.84 8.43
CA SER A 156 -9.24 29.49 9.54
C SER A 156 -10.36 28.57 9.04
N SER A 157 -10.59 27.48 9.77
CA SER A 157 -11.67 26.50 9.56
C SER A 157 -13.05 27.14 9.56
#